data_AF-A0A959AIB7-F1
#
_entry.id   AF-A0A959AIB7-F1
#
_cell.length_a   1.000
_cell.length_b   1.000
_cell.length_c   1.000
_cell.angle_alpha   90.00
_cell.angle_beta   90.00
_cell.angle_gamma   90.00
#
_symmetry.space_group_name_H-M   'P 1'
#
loop_
_entity.id
_entity.type
_entity.pdbx_description
1 polymer ?
#
loop_
_entity_poly.entity_id
_entity_poly.type
_entity_poly.pdbx_seq_one_letter_code
_entity_poly.pdbx_strand_id
1 'polypeptide(L)'
;MRNRNLPRIAAILFFFSSITTALFSQISINQDNSTPDPSAMLDIKSSDKGMLIPRMTTAERNAIASPAAGLIIYNTQDSCFNYFTGTAWVKDCGRSLTADQKPAFIGQAGGIDSEQGYGIAADAAGNIYVTGAFRGTATFDSQTLSSSGNSDAFVVKYDPTGNVLWAIAGGGSGSDAGAGIATDALGYVYVTGWFSNTAT
;
A
#
# COMPACT_ATOMS: atom_id res chain seq x y z
N MET A 1 -69.45 44.77 -64.53
CA MET A 1 -69.50 43.34 -64.14
C MET A 1 -68.73 42.55 -65.21
N ARG A 2 -67.44 42.24 -65.08
CA ARG A 2 -66.83 41.18 -64.25
C ARG A 2 -65.38 41.57 -63.93
N ASN A 3 -65.02 41.58 -62.65
CA ASN A 3 -63.67 41.81 -62.16
C ASN A 3 -62.89 40.48 -62.27
N ARG A 4 -61.84 40.42 -63.11
CA ARG A 4 -60.90 39.29 -63.17
C ARG A 4 -59.54 39.80 -62.68
N ASN A 5 -59.28 39.66 -61.38
CA ASN A 5 -57.94 39.82 -60.82
C ASN A 5 -57.42 38.45 -60.40
N LEU A 6 -56.36 38.02 -61.10
CA LEU A 6 -55.60 36.80 -60.86
C LEU A 6 -55.02 36.78 -59.43
N PRO A 7 -54.92 35.61 -58.77
CA PRO A 7 -54.25 35.53 -57.47
C PRO A 7 -52.75 35.80 -57.64
N ARG A 8 -52.23 36.76 -56.85
CA ARG A 8 -50.80 37.02 -56.72
C ARG A 8 -50.15 35.82 -56.00
N ILE A 9 -49.24 35.15 -56.68
CA ILE A 9 -48.38 34.11 -56.09
C ILE A 9 -47.41 34.81 -55.15
N ALA A 10 -47.60 34.65 -53.84
CA ALA A 10 -46.61 35.01 -52.84
C ALA A 10 -45.74 33.77 -52.58
N ALA A 11 -44.50 33.80 -53.06
CA ALA A 11 -43.49 32.82 -52.68
C ALA A 11 -43.05 33.11 -51.23
N ILE A 12 -43.53 32.31 -50.29
CA ILE A 12 -43.06 32.35 -48.90
C ILE A 12 -41.75 31.57 -48.86
N LEU A 13 -40.63 32.28 -48.77
CA LEU A 13 -39.32 31.72 -48.41
C LEU A 13 -39.42 31.24 -46.95
N PHE A 14 -39.48 29.92 -46.74
CA PHE A 14 -39.23 29.34 -45.42
C PHE A 14 -37.71 29.21 -45.23
N PHE A 15 -37.16 30.02 -44.33
CA PHE A 15 -35.84 29.77 -43.75
C PHE A 15 -35.89 28.45 -42.98
N PHE A 16 -34.99 27.51 -43.29
CA PHE A 16 -34.74 26.36 -42.43
C PHE A 16 -34.20 26.88 -41.10
N SER A 17 -35.01 26.88 -40.03
CA SER A 17 -34.47 26.98 -38.68
C SER A 17 -33.92 25.61 -38.30
N SER A 18 -32.63 25.39 -38.49
CA SER A 18 -31.93 24.31 -37.80
C SER A 18 -31.78 24.70 -36.33
N ILE A 19 -32.84 24.48 -35.55
CA ILE A 19 -32.69 24.25 -34.11
C ILE A 19 -32.34 22.77 -33.98
N THR A 20 -31.05 22.45 -34.08
CA THR A 20 -30.55 21.22 -33.48
C THR A 20 -30.04 21.61 -32.10
N THR A 21 -30.75 21.10 -31.10
CA THR A 21 -30.41 21.10 -29.68
C THR A 21 -28.91 21.09 -29.47
N ALA A 22 -28.39 22.05 -28.70
CA ALA A 22 -27.08 21.92 -28.08
C ALA A 22 -27.13 20.64 -27.25
N LEU A 23 -26.55 19.55 -27.76
CA LEU A 23 -26.15 18.43 -26.95
C LEU A 23 -25.23 19.02 -25.89
N PHE A 24 -25.61 18.90 -24.62
CA PHE A 24 -24.62 19.09 -23.56
C PHE A 24 -23.54 18.04 -23.83
N SER A 25 -22.37 18.47 -24.32
CA SER A 25 -21.16 17.67 -24.17
C SER A 25 -20.79 17.75 -22.69
N GLN A 26 -21.52 17.00 -21.85
CA GLN A 26 -21.08 16.75 -20.48
C GLN A 26 -19.85 15.85 -20.58
N ILE A 27 -18.69 16.50 -20.71
CA ILE A 27 -17.35 15.95 -20.55
C ILE A 27 -17.15 14.63 -21.31
N SER A 28 -16.72 14.71 -22.56
CA SER A 28 -16.27 13.53 -23.30
C SER A 28 -14.91 13.09 -22.76
N ILE A 29 -14.84 11.94 -22.11
CA ILE A 29 -13.58 11.25 -21.81
C ILE A 29 -13.17 10.53 -23.10
N ASN A 30 -11.95 10.77 -23.58
CA ASN A 30 -11.42 9.99 -24.68
C ASN A 30 -11.27 8.52 -24.22
N GLN A 31 -12.12 7.63 -24.74
CA GLN A 31 -12.13 6.21 -24.38
C GLN A 31 -11.46 5.32 -25.43
N ASP A 32 -11.08 5.86 -26.59
CA ASP A 32 -10.69 5.07 -27.76
C ASP A 32 -9.18 5.09 -28.06
N ASN A 33 -8.37 5.58 -27.11
CA ASN A 33 -6.90 5.72 -27.24
C ASN A 33 -6.43 6.63 -28.39
N SER A 34 -7.32 7.38 -29.05
CA SER A 34 -6.91 8.40 -30.02
C SER A 34 -6.13 9.53 -29.33
N THR A 35 -5.31 10.28 -30.08
CA THR A 35 -4.68 11.49 -29.54
C THR A 35 -5.77 12.49 -29.16
N PRO A 36 -5.83 12.98 -27.90
CA PRO A 36 -6.85 13.94 -27.49
C PRO A 36 -6.80 15.23 -28.31
N ASP A 37 -7.95 15.88 -28.47
CA ASP A 37 -8.06 17.15 -29.17
C ASP A 37 -7.08 18.20 -28.58
N PRO A 38 -6.41 19.05 -29.39
CA PRO A 38 -5.53 20.09 -28.89
C PRO A 38 -6.15 21.00 -27.81
N SER A 39 -7.48 21.20 -27.87
CA SER A 39 -8.28 22.00 -26.94
C SER A 39 -8.77 21.24 -25.69
N ALA A 40 -8.41 19.95 -25.53
CA ALA A 40 -8.78 19.17 -24.37
C ALA A 40 -8.21 19.79 -23.08
N MET A 41 -9.10 20.14 -22.15
CA MET A 41 -8.76 20.72 -20.85
C MET A 41 -8.33 19.66 -19.81
N LEU A 42 -8.69 18.39 -20.04
CA LEU A 42 -8.26 17.25 -19.25
C LEU A 42 -7.81 16.13 -20.20
N ASP A 43 -6.52 15.85 -20.19
CA ASP A 43 -5.94 14.67 -20.82
C ASP A 43 -5.31 13.82 -19.71
N ILE A 44 -5.77 12.58 -19.57
CA ILE A 44 -5.33 11.67 -18.50
C ILE A 44 -4.02 10.95 -18.88
N LYS A 45 -3.62 11.02 -20.15
CA LYS A 45 -2.42 10.35 -20.68
C LYS A 45 -1.28 11.29 -21.05
N SER A 46 -1.52 12.59 -21.10
CA SER A 46 -0.48 13.57 -21.40
C SER A 46 0.50 13.72 -20.23
N SER A 47 1.79 13.88 -20.53
CA SER A 47 2.80 14.34 -19.58
C SER A 47 2.74 15.85 -19.33
N ASP A 48 2.06 16.59 -20.21
CA ASP A 48 2.14 18.05 -20.28
C ASP A 48 0.79 18.73 -20.00
N LYS A 49 -0.31 17.96 -20.08
CA LYS A 49 -1.69 18.42 -19.88
C LYS A 49 -2.35 17.56 -18.80
N GLY A 50 -3.21 18.18 -17.99
CA GLY A 50 -3.92 17.51 -16.92
C GLY A 50 -4.68 18.50 -16.04
N MET A 51 -5.24 18.00 -14.95
CA MET A 51 -5.89 18.85 -13.96
C MET A 51 -4.90 19.22 -12.87
N LEU A 52 -4.68 20.53 -12.67
CA LEU A 52 -4.03 21.04 -11.47
C LEU A 52 -5.06 21.05 -10.34
N ILE A 53 -4.80 20.28 -9.29
CA ILE A 53 -5.54 20.40 -8.02
C ILE A 53 -4.97 21.56 -7.18
N PRO A 54 -5.73 22.14 -6.24
CA PRO A 54 -5.23 23.22 -5.39
C PRO A 54 -3.92 22.84 -4.71
N ARG A 55 -2.91 23.71 -4.84
CA ARG A 55 -1.57 23.53 -4.27
C ARG A 55 -1.37 24.54 -3.16
N MET A 56 -0.99 24.09 -1.97
CA MET A 56 -0.81 24.98 -0.82
C MET A 56 0.11 24.35 0.23
N THR A 57 0.58 25.17 1.17
CA THR A 57 1.37 24.75 2.34
C THR A 57 0.50 24.10 3.41
N THR A 58 1.13 23.47 4.41
CA THR A 58 0.42 22.95 5.59
C THR A 58 -0.35 24.03 6.34
N ALA A 59 0.22 25.24 6.47
CA ALA A 59 -0.42 26.36 7.15
C ALA A 59 -1.70 26.81 6.43
N GLU A 60 -1.64 26.96 5.10
CA GLU A 60 -2.79 27.35 4.28
C GLU A 60 -3.88 26.27 4.30
N ARG A 61 -3.52 24.99 4.22
CA ARG A 61 -4.47 23.88 4.35
C ARG A 61 -5.15 23.83 5.72
N ASN A 62 -4.42 24.12 6.79
CA ASN A 62 -4.99 24.21 8.14
C ASN A 62 -5.87 25.46 8.35
N ALA A 63 -5.70 26.50 7.52
CA ALA A 63 -6.52 27.70 7.55
C ALA A 63 -7.89 27.53 6.86
N ILE A 64 -8.16 26.38 6.22
CA ILE A 64 -9.48 26.07 5.66
C ILE A 64 -10.45 25.84 6.82
N ALA A 65 -11.30 26.83 7.10
CA ALA A 65 -12.16 26.84 8.29
C ALA A 65 -13.24 25.74 8.32
N SER A 66 -13.66 25.23 7.16
CA SER A 66 -14.69 24.19 7.06
C SER A 66 -14.48 23.33 5.80
N PRO A 67 -13.49 22.44 5.81
CA PRO A 67 -13.21 21.58 4.66
C PRO A 67 -14.33 20.55 4.46
N ALA A 68 -14.75 20.36 3.22
CA ALA A 68 -15.72 19.31 2.86
C ALA A 68 -15.06 17.93 2.94
N ALA A 69 -15.81 16.91 3.37
CA ALA A 69 -15.36 15.53 3.29
C ALA A 69 -15.04 15.18 1.83
N GLY A 70 -13.88 14.57 1.59
CA GLY A 70 -13.36 14.27 0.26
C GLY A 70 -12.61 15.42 -0.43
N LEU A 71 -12.43 16.59 0.22
CA LEU A 71 -11.59 17.65 -0.33
C LEU A 71 -10.14 17.15 -0.47
N ILE A 72 -9.60 17.21 -1.69
CA ILE A 72 -8.21 16.83 -2.00
C ILE A 72 -7.40 18.07 -2.36
N ILE A 73 -6.22 18.21 -1.75
CA ILE A 73 -5.23 19.24 -2.08
C ILE A 73 -3.85 18.61 -2.25
N TYR A 74 -2.96 19.28 -2.97
CA TYR A 74 -1.53 18.94 -2.99
C TYR A 74 -0.78 19.83 -2.01
N ASN A 75 -0.15 19.22 -1.01
CA ASN A 75 0.68 19.93 -0.05
C ASN A 75 2.08 20.13 -0.63
N THR A 76 2.44 21.38 -0.90
CA THR A 76 3.72 21.73 -1.55
C THR A 76 4.92 21.63 -0.63
N GLN A 77 4.72 21.66 0.69
CA GLN A 77 5.81 21.55 1.67
C GLN A 77 6.28 20.10 1.79
N ASP A 78 5.34 19.17 1.87
CA ASP A 78 5.63 17.75 2.08
C ASP A 78 5.61 16.96 0.76
N SER A 79 5.22 17.58 -0.35
CA SER A 79 5.03 16.94 -1.66
C SER A 79 4.07 15.75 -1.65
N CYS A 80 2.96 15.88 -0.92
CA CYS A 80 1.97 14.82 -0.74
C CYS A 80 0.56 15.28 -1.11
N PHE A 81 -0.29 14.35 -1.55
CA PHE A 81 -1.73 14.59 -1.54
C PHE A 81 -2.23 14.63 -0.09
N ASN A 82 -3.14 15.53 0.22
CA ASN A 82 -3.87 15.55 1.48
C ASN A 82 -5.36 15.45 1.14
N TYR A 83 -6.10 14.65 1.88
CA TYR A 83 -7.55 14.58 1.77
C TYR A 83 -8.22 14.73 3.14
N PHE A 84 -9.38 15.39 3.17
CA PHE A 84 -10.15 15.56 4.40
C PHE A 84 -11.20 14.46 4.53
N THR A 85 -11.21 13.72 5.64
CA THR A 85 -12.15 12.60 5.87
C THR A 85 -13.54 13.05 6.30
N GLY A 86 -13.74 14.34 6.56
CA GLY A 86 -14.88 14.88 7.28
C GLY A 86 -14.56 15.21 8.75
N THR A 87 -13.49 14.62 9.30
CA THR A 87 -13.05 14.85 10.69
C THR A 87 -11.58 15.25 10.81
N ALA A 88 -10.72 14.77 9.89
CA ALA A 88 -9.29 15.04 9.93
C ALA A 88 -8.68 15.09 8.53
N TRP A 89 -7.53 15.75 8.43
CA TRP A 89 -6.69 15.69 7.24
C TRP A 89 -5.80 14.44 7.29
N VAL A 90 -5.89 13.61 6.25
CA VAL A 90 -4.99 12.48 6.03
C VAL A 90 -4.05 12.83 4.89
N LYS A 91 -2.78 12.42 5.00
CA LYS A 91 -1.78 12.58 3.94
C LYS A 91 -1.51 11.25 3.24
N ASP A 92 -1.43 11.30 1.92
CA ASP A 92 -0.92 10.22 1.08
C ASP A 92 0.24 10.78 0.24
N CYS A 93 1.44 10.31 0.56
CA CYS A 93 2.68 10.76 -0.07
C CYS A 93 3.10 9.85 -1.24
N GLY A 94 2.14 9.13 -1.83
CA GLY A 94 2.42 8.14 -2.84
C GLY A 94 2.80 6.81 -2.20
N ARG A 95 1.89 6.26 -1.38
CA ARG A 95 2.01 4.88 -0.89
C ARG A 95 1.93 3.93 -2.10
N SER A 96 3.04 3.74 -2.80
CA SER A 96 3.13 2.82 -3.92
C SER A 96 2.91 1.42 -3.38
N LEU A 97 1.85 0.75 -3.84
CA LEU A 97 1.57 -0.65 -3.56
C LEU A 97 2.66 -1.61 -4.10
N THR A 98 3.72 -1.07 -4.70
CA THR A 98 4.88 -1.84 -5.16
C THR A 98 6.05 -1.86 -4.17
N ALA A 99 5.97 -1.15 -3.03
CA ALA A 99 7.06 -1.12 -2.04
C ALA A 99 6.62 -1.13 -0.56
N ASP A 100 5.40 -0.74 -0.22
CA ASP A 100 4.96 -0.63 1.20
C ASP A 100 4.42 -1.93 1.84
N GLN A 101 4.79 -3.06 1.25
CA GLN A 101 4.68 -4.39 1.84
C GLN A 101 5.85 -5.25 1.35
N LYS A 102 6.99 -4.67 0.93
CA LYS A 102 8.18 -5.51 0.74
C LYS A 102 8.58 -5.96 2.15
N PRO A 103 8.43 -7.24 2.54
CA PRO A 103 9.03 -7.68 3.77
C PRO A 103 10.50 -7.27 3.68
N ALA A 104 10.96 -6.47 4.64
CA ALA A 104 12.38 -6.37 4.90
C ALA A 104 12.87 -7.81 4.93
N PHE A 105 13.94 -8.13 4.19
CA PHE A 105 14.44 -9.49 4.15
C PHE A 105 14.79 -9.84 5.61
N ILE A 106 13.92 -10.61 6.29
CA ILE A 106 14.11 -10.95 7.70
C ILE A 106 15.31 -11.88 7.71
N GLY A 107 16.33 -11.48 8.48
CA GLY A 107 17.73 -11.84 8.30
C GLY A 107 18.00 -13.30 7.95
N GLN A 108 19.04 -13.51 7.16
CA GLN A 108 19.56 -14.84 6.89
C GLN A 108 20.13 -15.41 8.20
N ALA A 109 19.49 -16.44 8.76
CA ALA A 109 20.15 -17.31 9.72
C ALA A 109 21.19 -18.14 8.96
N GLY A 110 22.42 -18.20 9.46
CA GLY A 110 23.48 -18.94 8.77
C GLY A 110 24.52 -19.52 9.73
N GLY A 111 24.90 -20.76 9.42
CA GLY A 111 25.97 -21.54 10.02
C GLY A 111 26.66 -22.40 8.96
N ILE A 112 27.60 -23.25 9.39
CA ILE A 112 28.27 -24.21 8.48
C ILE A 112 27.41 -25.45 8.17
N ASP A 113 26.32 -25.64 8.91
CA ASP A 113 25.41 -26.80 8.82
C ASP A 113 23.96 -26.36 8.55
N SER A 114 22.98 -27.28 8.64
CA SER A 114 21.58 -26.99 8.28
C SER A 114 20.82 -26.26 9.38
N GLU A 115 20.22 -25.12 9.04
CA GLU A 115 19.17 -24.45 9.82
C GLU A 115 17.80 -24.58 9.14
N GLN A 116 16.75 -24.87 9.91
CA GLN A 116 15.39 -24.97 9.40
C GLN A 116 14.45 -24.16 10.30
N GLY A 117 13.79 -23.15 9.73
CA GLY A 117 12.70 -22.42 10.39
C GLY A 117 11.38 -23.15 10.24
N TYR A 118 10.67 -23.37 11.35
CA TYR A 118 9.41 -24.14 11.36
C TYR A 118 8.19 -23.31 11.76
N GLY A 119 8.36 -22.23 12.53
CA GLY A 119 7.23 -21.40 12.99
C GLY A 119 7.59 -19.92 13.11
N ILE A 120 6.57 -19.08 12.93
CA ILE A 120 6.67 -17.62 13.08
C ILE A 120 5.44 -17.07 13.82
N ALA A 121 5.66 -16.11 14.72
CA ALA A 121 4.60 -15.36 15.42
C ALA A 121 4.99 -13.88 15.55
N ALA A 122 4.01 -13.01 15.78
CA ALA A 122 4.22 -11.60 16.01
C ALA A 122 3.48 -11.14 17.28
N ASP A 123 4.07 -10.22 18.04
CA ASP A 123 3.38 -9.59 19.18
C ASP A 123 2.65 -8.29 18.78
N ALA A 124 1.88 -7.72 19.72
CA ALA A 124 1.12 -6.49 19.49
C ALA A 124 2.00 -5.25 19.24
N ALA A 125 3.30 -5.31 19.57
CA ALA A 125 4.26 -4.26 19.28
C ALA A 125 4.93 -4.43 17.90
N GLY A 126 4.58 -5.50 17.16
CA GLY A 126 5.11 -5.80 15.85
C GLY A 126 6.47 -6.51 15.87
N ASN A 127 6.95 -6.98 17.03
CA ASN A 127 8.16 -7.81 17.06
C ASN A 127 7.85 -9.19 16.47
N ILE A 128 8.82 -9.74 15.76
CA ILE A 128 8.69 -11.03 15.08
C ILE A 128 9.49 -12.08 15.84
N TYR A 129 8.90 -13.26 16.02
CA TYR A 129 9.54 -14.39 16.68
C TYR A 129 9.58 -15.55 15.71
N VAL A 130 10.75 -16.17 15.55
CA VAL A 130 10.94 -17.34 14.69
C VAL A 130 11.49 -18.47 15.53
N THR A 131 10.98 -19.68 15.31
CA THR A 131 11.51 -20.90 15.90
C THR A 131 11.88 -21.94 14.84
N GLY A 132 12.77 -22.84 15.21
CA GLY A 132 13.27 -23.85 14.30
C GLY A 132 14.24 -24.81 14.98
N ALA A 133 15.06 -25.46 14.16
CA ALA A 133 16.21 -26.27 14.60
C ALA A 133 17.49 -25.85 13.86
N PHE A 134 18.62 -26.01 14.53
CA PHE A 134 19.94 -25.77 13.96
C PHE A 134 20.93 -26.85 14.37
N ARG A 135 22.00 -27.04 13.59
CA ARG A 135 23.11 -27.94 13.90
C ARG A 135 24.41 -27.15 13.98
N GLY A 136 25.36 -27.60 14.79
CA GLY A 136 26.65 -26.92 14.93
C GLY A 136 26.49 -25.52 15.52
N THR A 137 26.56 -24.49 14.70
CA THR A 137 26.35 -23.09 15.11
C THR A 137 25.33 -22.41 14.21
N ALA A 138 24.52 -21.50 14.77
CA ALA A 138 23.64 -20.64 14.02
C ALA A 138 23.89 -19.18 14.40
N THR A 139 24.11 -18.31 13.41
CA THR A 139 24.32 -16.89 13.64
C THR A 139 23.13 -16.09 13.15
N PHE A 140 22.60 -15.25 14.05
CA PHE A 140 21.52 -14.31 13.82
C PHE A 140 22.08 -12.91 14.10
N ASP A 141 22.48 -12.20 13.04
CA ASP A 141 23.19 -10.92 13.14
C ASP A 141 24.45 -11.03 14.03
N SER A 142 24.50 -10.36 15.18
CA SER A 142 25.62 -10.43 16.13
C SER A 142 25.49 -11.55 17.18
N GLN A 143 24.38 -12.31 17.18
CA GLN A 143 24.12 -13.37 18.15
C GLN A 143 24.45 -14.73 17.54
N THR A 144 25.41 -15.45 18.11
CA THR A 144 25.75 -16.81 17.70
C THR A 144 25.32 -17.81 18.76
N LEU A 145 24.55 -18.82 18.34
CA LEU A 145 24.14 -19.96 19.13
C LEU A 145 24.98 -21.19 18.75
N SER A 146 25.22 -22.07 19.73
CA SER A 146 25.92 -23.33 19.53
C SER A 146 25.05 -24.48 20.03
N SER A 147 24.94 -25.53 19.21
CA SER A 147 24.21 -26.75 19.54
C SER A 147 24.99 -27.57 20.56
N SER A 148 24.30 -28.13 21.54
CA SER A 148 24.84 -29.05 22.56
C SER A 148 24.77 -30.51 22.12
N GLY A 149 24.11 -30.79 21.00
CA GLY A 149 23.93 -32.13 20.45
C GLY A 149 23.89 -32.14 18.93
N ASN A 150 23.09 -33.05 18.39
CA ASN A 150 22.95 -33.22 16.94
C ASN A 150 22.18 -32.06 16.31
N SER A 151 21.07 -31.64 16.92
CA SER A 151 20.35 -30.43 16.57
C SER A 151 19.64 -29.87 17.79
N ASP A 152 19.68 -28.55 17.98
CA ASP A 152 18.97 -27.89 19.07
C ASP A 152 17.84 -27.00 18.52
N ALA A 153 16.80 -26.78 19.34
CA ALA A 153 15.77 -25.81 19.03
C ALA A 153 16.32 -24.39 19.20
N PHE A 154 15.86 -23.45 18.38
CA PHE A 154 16.12 -22.03 18.59
C PHE A 154 14.84 -21.20 18.64
N VAL A 155 14.92 -20.05 19.30
CA VAL A 155 13.96 -18.95 19.18
C VAL A 155 14.75 -17.68 18.98
N VAL A 156 14.39 -16.90 17.96
CA VAL A 156 14.97 -15.58 17.71
C VAL A 156 13.86 -14.54 17.68
N LYS A 157 14.10 -13.40 18.31
CA LYS A 157 13.22 -12.24 18.28
C LYS A 157 13.85 -11.13 17.46
N TYR A 158 13.07 -10.59 16.53
CA TYR A 158 13.40 -9.41 15.74
C TYR A 158 12.51 -8.23 16.12
N ASP A 159 13.05 -7.03 16.04
CA ASP A 159 12.25 -5.80 16.05
C ASP A 159 11.46 -5.64 14.73
N PRO A 160 10.48 -4.71 14.64
CA PRO A 160 9.69 -4.50 13.43
C PRO A 160 10.51 -4.08 12.19
N THR A 161 11.76 -3.66 12.38
CA THR A 161 12.68 -3.26 11.31
C THR A 161 13.60 -4.40 10.86
N GLY A 162 13.56 -5.55 11.55
CA GLY A 162 14.32 -6.76 11.21
C GLY A 162 15.63 -6.93 11.98
N ASN A 163 15.94 -6.09 12.99
CA ASN A 163 17.14 -6.28 13.81
C ASN A 163 16.92 -7.36 14.87
N VAL A 164 17.93 -8.19 15.13
CA VAL A 164 17.87 -9.22 16.18
C VAL A 164 17.91 -8.54 17.54
N LEU A 165 16.85 -8.72 18.33
CA LEU A 165 16.79 -8.28 19.72
C LEU A 165 17.45 -9.30 20.64
N TRP A 166 17.18 -10.58 20.42
CA TRP A 166 17.82 -11.70 21.10
C TRP A 166 17.63 -13.00 20.32
N ALA A 167 18.50 -13.97 20.58
CA ALA A 167 18.36 -15.34 20.13
C ALA A 167 18.70 -16.29 21.29
N ILE A 168 17.96 -17.38 21.43
CA ILE A 168 18.18 -18.41 22.46
C ILE A 168 18.09 -19.79 21.83
N ALA A 169 18.90 -20.71 22.34
CA ALA A 169 18.84 -22.14 22.03
C ALA A 169 18.28 -22.92 23.22
N GLY A 170 17.63 -24.04 22.96
CA GLY A 170 17.19 -24.99 23.97
C GLY A 170 17.23 -26.41 23.42
N GLY A 171 17.79 -27.34 24.19
CA GLY A 171 18.07 -28.68 23.72
C GLY A 171 19.03 -29.45 24.62
N GLY A 172 19.53 -30.57 24.13
CA GLY A 172 20.42 -31.47 24.85
C GLY A 172 21.35 -32.21 23.90
N SER A 173 21.82 -33.40 24.31
CA SER A 173 22.72 -34.19 23.46
C SER A 173 22.03 -34.84 22.25
N GLY A 174 20.69 -34.79 22.21
CA GLY A 174 19.86 -35.38 21.16
C GLY A 174 19.64 -34.47 19.95
N SER A 175 18.59 -34.80 19.20
CA SER A 175 17.94 -33.92 18.26
C SER A 175 16.69 -33.31 18.87
N ASP A 176 16.63 -31.98 18.83
CA ASP A 176 15.57 -31.14 19.36
C ASP A 176 15.17 -30.07 18.32
N ALA A 177 13.90 -29.69 18.33
CA ALA A 177 13.35 -28.72 17.39
C ALA A 177 12.11 -28.00 17.94
N GLY A 178 12.05 -26.69 17.73
CA GLY A 178 10.84 -25.91 17.94
C GLY A 178 9.94 -25.99 16.71
N ALA A 179 8.79 -26.65 16.79
CA ALA A 179 7.89 -26.90 15.67
C ALA A 179 6.79 -25.84 15.49
N GLY A 180 6.43 -25.14 16.56
CA GLY A 180 5.38 -24.12 16.55
C GLY A 180 5.63 -23.05 17.59
N ILE A 181 5.19 -21.83 17.31
CA ILE A 181 5.38 -20.67 18.18
C ILE A 181 4.12 -19.81 18.18
N ALA A 182 3.75 -19.30 19.36
CA ALA A 182 2.64 -18.38 19.55
C ALA A 182 3.00 -17.32 20.59
N THR A 183 2.38 -16.15 20.45
CA THR A 183 2.52 -15.02 21.37
C THR A 183 1.16 -14.68 21.97
N ASP A 184 1.14 -14.18 23.19
CA ASP A 184 -0.07 -13.59 23.77
C ASP A 184 -0.04 -12.05 23.74
N ALA A 185 -1.16 -11.43 24.17
CA ALA A 185 -1.30 -9.98 24.21
C ALA A 185 -0.40 -9.31 25.26
N LEU A 186 0.15 -10.06 26.21
CA LEU A 186 1.07 -9.58 27.24
C LEU A 186 2.54 -9.68 26.80
N GLY A 187 2.81 -10.30 25.65
CA GLY A 187 4.15 -10.47 25.10
C GLY A 187 4.86 -11.74 25.57
N TYR A 188 4.15 -12.69 26.19
CA TYR A 188 4.69 -14.01 26.47
C TYR A 188 4.77 -14.83 25.18
N VAL A 189 5.82 -15.67 25.10
CA VAL A 189 6.12 -16.51 23.94
C VAL A 189 6.01 -17.97 24.36
N TYR A 190 5.24 -18.75 23.59
CA TYR A 190 5.01 -20.16 23.81
C TYR A 190 5.54 -20.94 22.62
N VAL A 191 6.39 -21.93 22.89
CA VAL A 191 7.01 -22.77 21.85
C VAL A 191 6.65 -24.22 22.11
N THR A 192 6.21 -24.90 21.07
CA THR A 192 5.97 -26.35 21.06
C THR A 192 6.98 -27.01 20.15
N GLY A 193 7.37 -28.24 20.45
CA GLY A 193 8.41 -28.93 19.71
C GLY A 193 8.57 -30.37 20.14
N TRP A 194 9.65 -30.97 19.68
CA TRP A 194 10.08 -32.29 20.10
C TRP A 194 11.54 -32.23 20.53
N PHE A 195 11.89 -33.09 21.48
CA PHE A 195 13.25 -33.25 21.96
C PHE A 195 13.54 -34.74 22.13
N SER A 196 14.82 -35.11 22.08
CA SER A 196 15.26 -36.46 22.38
C SER A 196 16.33 -36.46 23.47
N ASN A 197 16.30 -37.49 24.32
CA ASN A 197 17.07 -37.54 25.57
C ASN A 197 16.63 -36.44 26.56
N THR A 198 17.57 -35.89 27.32
CA THR A 198 17.31 -34.80 28.28
C THR A 198 17.64 -33.48 27.60
N ALA A 199 16.64 -32.61 27.47
CA ALA A 199 16.84 -31.21 27.09
C ALA A 199 16.94 -30.34 28.35
N THR A 200 17.78 -29.32 28.33
CA THR A 200 17.98 -28.34 29.41
C THR A 200 17.68 -26.92 28.96
#